data_AF-A0A5C9BU51-F1
#
_entry.id   AF-A0A5C9BU51-F1
#
_cell.length_a   1.000
_cell.length_b   1.000
_cell.length_c   1.000
_cell.angle_alpha   90.00
_cell.angle_beta   90.00
_cell.angle_gamma   90.00
#
_symmetry.space_group_name_H-M   'P 1'
#
loop_
_entity.id
_entity.type
_entity.pdbx_description
1 polymer ?
#
loop_
_entity_poly.entity_id
_entity_poly.type
_entity_poly.pdbx_seq_one_letter_code
_entity_poly.pdbx_strand_id
1 'polypeptide(L)'
;MADKTISLVGRKQADEKRQQREKKIDRLIQSKLTFKKPFPPFTLPEYEVERLLKASYEEKETFYRAEGRRMKLILLTIAILWAGFTLYRQFVPAPVRPEPPKPTFEAAGVIQDIQLQSTTFSTDTTVKTTTGIFQVHGGVSATTGDTAQIKREGEGSFLKSALCIESKIKPQCYPIL
;
A
#
# COMPACT_ATOMS: atom_id res chain seq x y z
N MET A 1 -7.26 -54.95 49.90
CA MET A 1 -7.85 -53.59 49.89
C MET A 1 -7.19 -52.65 48.85
N ALA A 2 -6.11 -53.03 48.17
CA ALA A 2 -5.37 -52.17 47.23
C ALA A 2 -6.05 -51.97 45.85
N ASP A 3 -6.83 -52.93 45.35
CA ASP A 3 -7.47 -52.83 44.01
C ASP A 3 -8.56 -51.76 43.91
N LYS A 4 -9.30 -51.51 45.00
CA LYS A 4 -10.36 -50.49 45.00
C LYS A 4 -9.77 -49.06 44.92
N THR A 5 -8.63 -48.83 45.54
CA THR A 5 -7.92 -47.54 45.52
C THR A 5 -7.37 -47.19 44.13
N ILE A 6 -6.88 -48.16 43.35
CA ILE A 6 -6.37 -47.92 41.99
C ILE A 6 -7.52 -47.48 41.05
N SER A 7 -8.70 -48.07 41.20
CA SER A 7 -9.89 -47.68 40.42
C SER A 7 -10.41 -46.28 40.74
N LEU A 8 -10.26 -45.82 41.99
CA LEU A 8 -10.70 -44.48 42.44
C LEU A 8 -9.73 -43.39 41.98
N VAL A 9 -8.42 -43.65 41.99
CA VAL A 9 -7.40 -42.71 41.50
C VAL A 9 -7.52 -42.52 39.99
N GLY A 10 -7.75 -43.59 39.22
CA GLY A 10 -7.98 -43.52 37.78
C GLY A 10 -9.23 -42.71 37.40
N ARG A 11 -10.32 -42.86 38.17
CA ARG A 11 -11.55 -42.07 37.99
C ARG A 11 -11.32 -40.58 38.30
N LYS A 12 -10.65 -40.26 39.40
CA LYS A 12 -10.29 -38.88 39.76
C LYS A 12 -9.45 -38.19 38.69
N GLN A 13 -8.44 -38.87 38.15
CA GLN A 13 -7.61 -38.33 37.07
C GLN A 13 -8.40 -38.15 35.76
N ALA A 14 -9.34 -39.04 35.46
CA ALA A 14 -10.20 -38.91 34.28
C ALA A 14 -11.17 -37.70 34.42
N ASP A 15 -11.73 -37.51 35.61
CA ASP A 15 -12.62 -36.38 35.91
C ASP A 15 -11.86 -35.05 35.89
N GLU A 16 -10.63 -35.02 36.42
CA GLU A 16 -9.77 -33.83 36.36
C GLU A 16 -9.42 -33.47 34.90
N LYS A 17 -9.08 -34.46 34.07
CA LYS A 17 -8.85 -34.25 32.63
C LYS A 17 -10.09 -33.72 31.91
N ARG A 18 -11.29 -34.19 32.28
CA ARG A 18 -12.56 -33.68 31.73
C ARG A 18 -12.79 -32.22 32.14
N GLN A 19 -12.62 -31.89 33.41
CA GLN A 19 -12.76 -30.52 33.91
C GLN A 19 -11.73 -29.57 33.27
N GLN A 20 -10.50 -30.02 33.05
CA GLN A 20 -9.48 -29.22 32.35
C GLN A 20 -9.86 -28.96 30.88
N ARG A 21 -10.48 -29.92 30.19
CA ARG A 21 -10.98 -29.73 28.82
C ARG A 21 -12.16 -28.79 28.78
N GLU A 22 -13.11 -28.93 29.69
CA GLU A 22 -14.25 -28.03 29.79
C GLU A 22 -13.82 -26.58 30.02
N LYS A 23 -12.91 -26.34 30.99
CA LYS A 23 -12.33 -25.01 31.23
C LYS A 23 -11.66 -24.41 30.00
N LYS A 24 -11.01 -25.24 29.16
CA LYS A 24 -10.42 -24.76 27.89
C LYS A 24 -11.50 -24.37 26.89
N ILE A 25 -12.57 -25.16 26.75
CA ILE A 25 -13.68 -24.87 25.85
C ILE A 25 -14.42 -23.60 26.32
N ASP A 26 -14.67 -23.45 27.61
CA ASP A 26 -15.33 -22.27 28.18
C ASP A 26 -14.51 -20.99 27.94
N ARG A 27 -13.18 -21.04 28.11
CA ARG A 27 -12.30 -19.91 27.77
C ARG A 27 -12.36 -19.55 26.29
N LEU A 28 -12.43 -20.54 25.40
CA LEU A 28 -12.55 -20.30 23.96
C LEU A 28 -13.90 -19.69 23.61
N ILE A 29 -15.00 -20.17 24.20
CA ILE A 29 -16.34 -19.61 24.02
C ILE A 29 -16.39 -18.16 24.54
N GLN A 30 -15.81 -17.88 25.72
CA GLN A 30 -15.70 -16.51 26.26
C GLN A 30 -14.86 -15.59 25.38
N SER A 31 -13.79 -16.08 24.76
CA SER A 31 -12.95 -15.26 23.88
C SER A 31 -13.70 -14.72 22.66
N LYS A 32 -14.81 -15.37 22.25
CA LYS A 32 -15.66 -14.94 21.13
C LYS A 32 -16.45 -13.66 21.41
N LEU A 33 -16.58 -13.25 22.69
CA LEU A 33 -17.20 -11.98 23.11
C LEU A 33 -16.28 -10.76 22.95
N THR A 34 -14.95 -10.98 22.89
CA THR A 34 -13.98 -9.88 23.05
C THR A 34 -13.86 -8.96 21.83
N PHE A 35 -14.42 -9.34 20.68
CA PHE A 35 -14.43 -8.52 19.48
C PHE A 35 -15.73 -7.71 19.37
N LYS A 36 -15.64 -6.40 19.67
CA LYS A 36 -16.75 -5.42 19.63
C LYS A 36 -17.52 -5.32 18.30
N LYS A 37 -17.01 -5.91 17.22
CA LYS A 37 -17.70 -5.96 15.92
C LYS A 37 -17.87 -7.43 15.52
N PRO A 38 -19.12 -7.89 15.29
CA PRO A 38 -19.33 -9.26 14.89
C PRO A 38 -18.78 -9.46 13.47
N PHE A 39 -17.67 -10.17 13.35
CA PHE A 39 -17.12 -10.59 12.07
C PHE A 39 -17.33 -12.11 11.94
N PRO A 40 -18.45 -12.56 11.33
CA PRO A 40 -18.67 -13.99 11.15
C PRO A 40 -17.57 -14.55 10.25
N PRO A 41 -17.06 -15.76 10.52
CA PRO A 41 -17.51 -16.75 11.52
C PRO A 41 -16.75 -16.71 12.86
N PHE A 42 -16.03 -15.64 13.17
CA PHE A 42 -15.09 -15.60 14.31
C PHE A 42 -15.69 -15.12 15.63
N THR A 43 -16.89 -14.55 15.60
CA THR A 43 -17.58 -13.96 16.76
C THR A 43 -18.97 -14.54 16.91
N LEU A 44 -19.36 -14.83 18.14
CA LEU A 44 -20.72 -15.22 18.52
C LEU A 44 -21.42 -14.03 19.17
N PRO A 45 -22.73 -13.85 18.96
CA PRO A 45 -23.48 -12.84 19.69
C PRO A 45 -23.54 -13.19 21.19
N GLU A 46 -23.66 -12.17 22.05
CA GLU A 46 -23.51 -12.33 23.50
C GLU A 46 -24.48 -13.36 24.09
N TYR A 47 -25.72 -13.41 23.57
CA TYR A 47 -26.74 -14.36 24.02
C TYR A 47 -26.40 -15.83 23.70
N GLU A 48 -25.70 -16.12 22.61
CA GLU A 48 -25.29 -17.49 22.28
C GLU A 48 -24.14 -17.96 23.14
N VAL A 49 -23.22 -17.05 23.47
CA VAL A 49 -22.11 -17.34 24.38
C VAL A 49 -22.65 -17.68 25.77
N GLU A 50 -23.55 -16.86 26.31
CA GLU A 50 -24.17 -17.15 27.61
C GLU A 50 -24.94 -18.47 27.61
N ARG A 51 -25.66 -18.77 26.52
CA ARG A 51 -26.36 -20.05 26.35
C ARG A 51 -25.38 -21.22 26.34
N LEU A 52 -24.29 -21.14 25.58
CA LEU A 52 -23.29 -22.20 25.45
C LEU A 52 -22.48 -22.40 26.74
N LEU A 53 -22.24 -21.34 27.52
CA LEU A 53 -21.58 -21.46 28.82
C LEU A 53 -22.46 -22.17 29.86
N LYS A 54 -23.78 -21.97 29.79
CA LYS A 54 -24.79 -22.62 30.66
C LYS A 54 -25.17 -24.03 30.17
N ALA A 55 -24.80 -24.40 28.95
CA ALA A 55 -25.14 -25.67 28.31
C ALA A 55 -24.35 -26.87 28.90
N SER A 56 -24.79 -28.08 28.56
CA SER A 56 -24.11 -29.32 28.95
C SER A 56 -22.76 -29.47 28.23
N TYR A 57 -21.84 -30.23 28.83
CA TYR A 57 -20.50 -30.45 28.26
C TYR A 57 -20.54 -31.05 26.84
N GLU A 58 -21.51 -31.92 26.55
CA GLU A 58 -21.67 -32.55 25.23
C GLU A 58 -22.06 -31.53 24.14
N GLU A 59 -22.92 -30.56 24.47
CA GLU A 59 -23.28 -29.45 23.58
C GLU A 59 -22.09 -28.52 23.33
N LYS A 60 -21.28 -28.24 24.36
CA LYS A 60 -20.03 -27.45 24.21
C LYS A 60 -19.02 -28.15 23.30
N GLU A 61 -18.87 -29.47 23.41
CA GLU A 61 -17.90 -30.24 22.62
C GLU A 61 -18.33 -30.36 21.14
N THR A 62 -19.62 -30.57 20.86
CA THR A 62 -20.14 -30.61 19.49
C THR A 62 -19.97 -29.28 18.78
N PHE A 63 -20.24 -28.16 19.48
CA PHE A 63 -19.98 -26.82 18.98
C PHE A 63 -18.50 -26.61 18.64
N TYR A 64 -17.60 -26.95 19.56
CA TYR A 64 -16.16 -26.82 19.37
C TYR A 64 -15.65 -27.64 18.16
N ARG A 65 -16.13 -28.88 17.99
CA ARG A 65 -15.78 -29.73 16.85
C ARG A 65 -16.31 -29.16 15.52
N ALA A 66 -17.52 -28.60 15.52
CA ALA A 66 -18.10 -27.96 14.34
C ALA A 66 -17.32 -26.70 13.93
N GLU A 67 -16.97 -25.82 14.88
CA GLU A 67 -16.13 -24.65 14.61
C GLU A 67 -14.75 -25.04 14.09
N GLY A 68 -14.12 -26.07 14.69
CA GLY A 68 -12.82 -26.55 14.23
C GLY A 68 -12.83 -27.02 12.77
N ARG A 69 -13.92 -27.64 12.31
CA ARG A 69 -14.10 -28.02 10.89
C ARG A 69 -14.27 -26.79 9.99
N ARG A 70 -15.08 -25.81 10.41
CA ARG A 70 -15.28 -24.56 9.65
C ARG A 70 -13.98 -23.79 9.49
N MET A 71 -13.19 -23.68 10.56
CA MET A 71 -11.88 -23.02 10.53
C MET A 71 -10.90 -23.71 9.59
N LYS A 72 -10.86 -25.04 9.58
CA LYS A 72 -10.02 -25.79 8.63
C LYS A 72 -10.40 -25.50 7.18
N LEU A 73 -11.69 -25.44 6.86
CA LEU A 73 -12.16 -25.11 5.51
C LEU A 73 -11.77 -23.68 5.11
N ILE A 74 -11.93 -22.71 6.01
CA ILE A 74 -11.56 -21.30 5.75
C ILE A 74 -10.06 -21.15 5.53
N LEU A 75 -9.25 -21.81 6.35
CA LEU A 75 -7.80 -21.78 6.17
C LEU A 75 -7.39 -22.44 4.84
N LEU A 76 -8.07 -23.51 4.44
CA LEU A 76 -7.82 -24.18 3.18
C LEU A 76 -8.20 -23.30 1.98
N THR A 77 -9.35 -22.61 2.02
CA THR A 77 -9.74 -21.69 0.94
C THR A 77 -8.79 -20.50 0.84
N ILE A 78 -8.37 -19.92 1.96
CA ILE A 78 -7.36 -18.86 1.97
C ILE A 78 -6.05 -19.37 1.35
N ALA A 79 -5.59 -20.57 1.71
CA ALA A 79 -4.37 -21.14 1.16
C ALA A 79 -4.46 -21.33 -0.37
N ILE A 80 -5.61 -21.80 -0.88
CA ILE A 80 -5.84 -21.94 -2.34
C ILE A 80 -5.81 -20.58 -3.03
N LEU A 81 -6.51 -19.57 -2.50
CA LEU A 81 -6.51 -18.23 -3.06
C LEU A 81 -5.11 -17.61 -3.07
N TRP A 82 -4.35 -17.83 -2.00
CA TRP A 82 -2.99 -17.34 -1.89
C TRP A 82 -2.06 -18.02 -2.91
N ALA A 83 -2.16 -19.34 -3.07
CA ALA A 83 -1.43 -20.07 -4.10
C ALA A 83 -1.78 -19.58 -5.51
N GLY A 84 -3.07 -19.41 -5.81
CA GLY A 84 -3.54 -18.86 -7.08
C GLY A 84 -3.01 -17.46 -7.36
N PHE A 85 -2.99 -16.58 -6.34
CA PHE A 85 -2.44 -15.23 -6.46
C PHE A 85 -0.92 -15.24 -6.70
N THR A 86 -0.17 -16.11 -6.00
CA THR A 86 1.28 -16.23 -6.22
C THR A 86 1.60 -16.70 -7.64
N LEU A 87 0.85 -17.68 -8.17
CA LEU A 87 0.98 -18.14 -9.55
C LEU A 87 0.60 -17.03 -10.54
N TYR A 88 -0.50 -16.31 -10.30
CA TYR A 88 -0.92 -15.20 -11.16
C TYR A 88 0.18 -14.14 -11.30
N ARG A 89 0.88 -13.78 -10.22
CA ARG A 89 2.00 -12.82 -10.28
C ARG A 89 3.20 -13.33 -11.07
N GLN A 90 3.40 -14.64 -11.14
CA GLN A 90 4.48 -15.22 -11.94
C GLN A 90 4.15 -15.19 -13.44
N PHE A 91 2.87 -15.32 -13.81
CA PHE A 91 2.45 -15.40 -15.21
C PHE A 91 2.04 -14.05 -15.82
N VAL A 92 1.68 -13.05 -15.01
CA VAL A 92 1.36 -11.71 -15.52
C VAL A 92 2.62 -10.85 -15.44
N PRO A 93 3.32 -10.59 -16.57
CA PRO A 93 4.46 -9.69 -16.58
C PRO A 93 4.00 -8.32 -16.06
N ALA A 94 4.82 -7.72 -15.20
CA ALA A 94 4.57 -6.37 -14.73
C ALA A 94 4.36 -5.44 -15.94
N PRO A 95 3.38 -4.51 -15.89
CA PRO A 95 3.17 -3.58 -16.99
C PRO A 95 4.49 -2.82 -17.23
N VAL A 96 5.08 -3.06 -18.40
CA VAL A 96 6.29 -2.36 -18.84
C VAL A 96 5.88 -0.90 -19.01
N ARG A 97 6.30 -0.04 -18.08
CA ARG A 97 6.18 1.40 -18.29
C ARG A 97 7.14 1.75 -19.43
N PRO A 98 6.67 2.41 -20.51
CA PRO A 98 7.59 2.90 -21.52
C PRO A 98 8.63 3.79 -20.84
N GLU A 99 9.89 3.62 -21.20
CA GLU A 99 10.96 4.48 -20.72
C GLU A 99 10.61 5.94 -21.07
N PRO A 100 10.81 6.89 -20.14
CA PRO A 100 10.56 8.29 -20.46
C PRO A 100 11.45 8.69 -21.64
N PRO A 101 10.91 9.43 -22.64
CA PRO A 101 11.69 9.85 -23.80
C PRO A 101 12.92 10.63 -23.33
N LYS A 102 14.08 10.30 -23.90
CA LYS A 102 15.34 10.96 -23.52
C LYS A 102 15.23 12.47 -23.86
N PRO A 103 15.57 13.37 -22.93
CA PRO A 103 15.58 14.79 -23.21
C PRO A 103 16.59 15.09 -24.31
N THR A 104 16.16 15.76 -25.37
CA THR A 104 17.06 16.31 -26.39
C THR A 104 17.45 17.73 -26.01
N PHE A 105 18.75 18.02 -26.11
CA PHE A 105 19.31 19.34 -25.85
C PHE A 105 19.74 19.97 -27.17
N GLU A 106 19.16 21.12 -27.50
CA GLU A 106 19.50 21.92 -28.67
C GLU A 106 20.20 23.21 -28.21
N ALA A 107 21.28 23.60 -28.87
CA ALA A 107 21.99 24.83 -28.51
C ALA A 107 21.15 26.07 -28.88
N ALA A 108 20.79 26.89 -27.89
CA ALA A 108 20.08 28.16 -28.08
C ALA A 108 21.04 29.35 -28.20
N GLY A 109 22.35 29.11 -28.19
CA GLY A 109 23.37 30.12 -28.37
C GLY A 109 23.62 30.96 -27.11
N VAL A 110 24.07 32.20 -27.31
CA VAL A 110 24.47 33.11 -26.23
C VAL A 110 23.41 34.19 -26.03
N ILE A 111 23.14 34.56 -24.77
CA ILE A 111 22.17 35.60 -24.44
C ILE A 111 22.71 36.98 -24.83
N GLN A 112 21.92 37.71 -25.63
CA GLN A 112 22.19 39.07 -26.07
C GLN A 112 21.41 40.12 -25.27
N ASP A 113 20.15 39.82 -24.94
CA ASP A 113 19.27 40.75 -24.22
C ASP A 113 18.22 39.97 -23.42
N ILE A 114 17.79 40.54 -22.28
CA ILE A 114 16.79 39.96 -21.38
C ILE A 114 15.82 41.06 -20.99
N GLN A 115 14.54 40.86 -21.32
CA GLN A 115 13.48 41.82 -20.99
C GLN A 115 12.42 41.14 -20.13
N LEU A 116 12.32 41.59 -18.87
CA LEU A 116 11.31 41.13 -17.93
C LEU A 116 10.00 41.89 -18.17
N GLN A 117 8.94 41.15 -18.48
CA GLN A 117 7.57 41.66 -18.58
C GLN A 117 6.77 41.16 -17.37
N SER A 118 6.59 42.03 -16.38
CA SER A 118 5.74 41.74 -15.24
C SER A 118 4.38 42.40 -15.44
N THR A 119 3.33 41.59 -15.52
CA THR A 119 1.93 42.04 -15.43
C THR A 119 1.39 41.76 -14.03
N THR A 120 0.17 42.23 -13.72
CA THR A 120 -0.49 41.95 -12.44
C THR A 120 -0.76 40.46 -12.22
N PHE A 121 -0.81 39.65 -13.28
CA PHE A 121 -1.21 38.24 -13.21
C PHE A 121 -0.09 37.25 -13.60
N SER A 122 0.90 37.68 -14.38
CA SER A 122 2.03 36.84 -14.80
C SER A 122 3.34 37.61 -14.81
N THR A 123 4.43 36.89 -14.60
CA THR A 123 5.78 37.40 -14.82
C THR A 123 6.39 36.55 -15.92
N ASP A 124 6.61 37.15 -17.09
CA ASP A 124 7.15 36.47 -18.27
C ASP A 124 8.43 37.21 -18.69
N THR A 125 9.43 36.48 -19.15
CA THR A 125 10.70 37.08 -19.60
C THR A 125 10.93 36.76 -21.06
N THR A 126 11.26 37.77 -21.85
CA THR A 126 11.75 37.60 -23.22
C THR A 126 13.26 37.54 -23.21
N VAL A 127 13.83 36.41 -23.61
CA VAL A 127 15.27 36.19 -23.72
C VAL A 127 15.64 36.17 -25.20
N LYS A 128 16.44 37.14 -25.63
CA LYS A 128 17.01 37.18 -26.97
C LYS A 128 18.38 36.52 -26.94
N THR A 129 18.53 35.47 -27.73
CA THR A 129 19.82 34.79 -27.93
C THR A 129 20.34 35.01 -29.36
N THR A 130 21.53 34.49 -29.65
CA THR A 130 22.09 34.50 -31.01
C THR A 130 21.28 33.69 -32.01
N THR A 131 20.49 32.70 -31.57
CA THR A 131 19.72 31.84 -32.46
C THR A 131 18.27 32.28 -32.62
N GLY A 132 17.71 33.05 -31.68
CA GLY A 132 16.32 33.47 -31.73
C GLY A 132 15.87 34.26 -30.51
N ILE A 133 14.56 34.48 -30.41
CA ILE A 133 13.91 35.13 -29.27
C ILE A 133 12.99 34.10 -28.63
N PHE A 134 13.12 33.91 -27.32
CA PHE A 134 12.33 32.95 -26.54
C PHE A 134 11.58 33.68 -25.44
N GLN A 135 10.29 33.40 -25.32
CA GLN A 135 9.49 33.82 -24.18
C GLN A 135 9.43 32.68 -23.17
N VAL A 136 9.75 32.99 -21.92
CA VAL A 136 9.77 32.00 -20.84
C VAL A 136 8.98 32.49 -19.64
N HIS A 137 8.36 31.56 -18.92
CA HIS A 137 7.66 31.90 -17.69
C HIS A 137 8.63 32.14 -16.52
N GLY A 138 8.35 33.19 -15.75
CA GLY A 138 9.08 33.60 -14.56
C GLY A 138 10.20 34.60 -14.86
N GLY A 139 10.80 35.12 -13.79
CA GLY A 139 11.99 35.97 -13.86
C GLY A 139 13.24 35.15 -14.16
N VAL A 140 13.90 35.43 -15.28
CA VAL A 140 15.17 34.80 -15.65
C VAL A 140 16.32 35.49 -14.93
N SER A 141 17.10 34.74 -14.16
CA SER A 141 18.34 35.23 -13.56
C SER A 141 19.51 34.82 -14.43
N ALA A 142 19.86 35.68 -15.39
CA ALA A 142 20.99 35.47 -16.29
C ALA A 142 21.61 36.81 -16.69
N THR A 143 22.80 36.75 -17.28
CA THR A 143 23.54 37.92 -17.77
C THR A 143 23.86 37.77 -19.26
N THR A 144 24.04 38.91 -19.94
CA THR A 144 24.48 38.92 -21.34
C THR A 144 25.82 38.21 -21.47
N GLY A 145 25.93 37.28 -22.42
CA GLY A 145 27.11 36.43 -22.57
C GLY A 145 26.99 35.02 -21.97
N ASP A 146 25.93 34.74 -21.19
CA ASP A 146 25.67 33.38 -20.69
C ASP A 146 25.16 32.45 -21.81
N THR A 147 25.50 31.15 -21.72
CA THR A 147 25.10 30.13 -22.68
C THR A 147 23.69 29.61 -22.38
N ALA A 148 22.89 29.40 -23.43
CA ALA A 148 21.53 28.89 -23.34
C ALA A 148 21.35 27.65 -24.22
N GLN A 149 20.55 26.71 -23.74
CA GLN A 149 20.20 25.45 -24.40
C GLN A 149 18.69 25.21 -24.27
N ILE A 150 18.05 24.71 -25.32
CA ILE A 150 16.65 24.28 -25.28
C ILE A 150 16.63 22.81 -24.93
N LYS A 151 15.98 22.47 -23.81
CA LYS A 151 15.64 21.11 -23.43
C LYS A 151 14.25 20.79 -23.94
N ARG A 152 14.12 19.77 -24.79
CA ARG A 152 12.83 19.23 -25.23
C ARG A 152 12.60 17.90 -24.54
N GLU A 153 11.50 17.79 -23.81
CA GLU A 153 11.04 16.57 -23.14
C GLU A 153 9.68 16.17 -23.68
N GLY A 154 9.55 14.93 -24.15
CA GLY A 154 8.28 14.37 -24.64
C GLY A 154 8.30 13.99 -26.13
N GLU A 155 7.29 13.23 -26.55
CA GLU A 155 7.01 12.90 -27.95
C GLU A 155 5.57 13.31 -28.29
N GLY A 156 5.34 13.79 -29.52
CA GLY A 156 4.01 14.13 -30.03
C GLY A 156 3.38 15.37 -29.36
N SER A 157 2.13 15.25 -28.90
CA SER A 157 1.32 16.36 -28.39
C SER A 157 1.70 16.86 -26.99
N PHE A 158 2.66 16.20 -26.31
CA PHE A 158 3.12 16.57 -24.97
C PHE A 158 4.57 17.08 -24.95
N LEU A 159 5.06 17.57 -26.08
CA LEU A 159 6.36 18.23 -26.17
C LEU A 159 6.41 19.43 -25.20
N LYS A 160 7.19 19.30 -24.13
CA LYS A 160 7.54 20.39 -23.23
C LYS A 160 8.90 20.91 -23.63
N SER A 161 8.97 22.20 -23.98
CA SER A 161 10.21 22.91 -24.26
C SER A 161 10.57 23.80 -23.06
N ALA A 162 11.83 23.77 -22.67
CA ALA A 162 12.37 24.63 -21.63
C ALA A 162 13.69 25.24 -22.08
N LEU A 163 13.93 26.51 -21.77
CA LEU A 163 15.19 27.20 -21.97
C LEU A 163 16.04 27.04 -20.71
N CYS A 164 17.09 26.24 -20.81
CA CYS A 164 18.11 26.07 -19.79
C CYS A 164 19.24 27.05 -20.01
N ILE A 165 19.50 27.91 -19.02
CA ILE A 165 20.57 28.89 -19.08
C ILE A 165 21.67 28.49 -18.11
N GLU A 166 22.88 28.36 -18.61
CA GLU A 166 24.09 28.12 -17.84
C GLU A 166 24.66 29.48 -17.41
N SER A 167 23.97 30.14 -16.47
CA SER A 167 24.45 31.41 -15.94
C SER A 167 25.54 31.21 -14.91
N LYS A 168 26.50 32.14 -14.86
CA LYS A 168 27.48 32.24 -13.75
C LYS A 168 26.82 32.48 -12.39
N ILE A 169 25.59 33.02 -12.37
CA ILE A 169 24.83 33.26 -11.15
C ILE A 169 24.23 31.95 -10.65
N LYS A 170 23.41 31.29 -11.48
CA LYS A 170 22.81 29.98 -11.18
C LYS A 170 22.32 29.31 -12.47
N PRO A 171 22.68 28.04 -12.72
CA PRO A 171 22.11 27.29 -13.83
C PRO A 171 20.64 26.92 -13.53
N GLN A 172 19.72 27.28 -14.44
CA GLN A 172 18.29 27.00 -14.28
C GLN A 172 17.57 26.86 -15.63
N CYS A 173 16.54 25.99 -15.67
CA CYS A 173 15.66 25.81 -16.82
C CYS A 173 14.30 26.46 -16.59
N TYR A 174 13.85 27.22 -17.59
CA TYR A 174 12.59 27.95 -17.58
C TYR A 174 11.69 27.41 -18.69
N PRO A 175 10.40 27.12 -18.44
CA PRO A 175 9.51 26.61 -19.48
C PRO A 175 9.26 27.71 -20.52
N ILE A 176 9.37 27.33 -21.80
CA ILE A 176 9.11 28.21 -22.94
C ILE A 176 7.60 28.27 -23.18
N LEU A 177 7.12 29.46 -23.52
CA LEU A 177 5.74 29.77 -23.90
C LEU A 177 5.41 29.37 -25.34
#